data_AF-A0A6A5KHT7-F1
#
_entry.id   AF-A0A6A5KHT7-F1
#
_cell.length_a   1.000
_cell.length_b   1.000
_cell.length_c   1.000
_cell.angle_alpha   90.00
_cell.angle_beta   90.00
_cell.angle_gamma   90.00
#
_symmetry.space_group_name_H-M   'P 1'
#
loop_
_entity.id
_entity.type
_entity.pdbx_description
1 polymer ?
#
loop_
_entity_poly.entity_id
_entity_poly.type
_entity_poly.pdbx_seq_one_letter_code
_entity_poly.pdbx_strand_id
1 'polypeptide(L)'
;MATPEPTTVLLKDSASWPFWYAQLKVQAKERGIWDEINPEGADATPIHAQEPTIPTKGTPPSRAPSNDLPADAAAAQISNNAAAREIYAREIRAVDQQYIERIQEYKLSSANHSAKAAKLQNISTWINSTVSKEIMGPIMILLSVSQPTVQNKLRLLKDDLAPIDSNGYGSYLS
;
A
#
# COMPACT_ATOMS: atom_id res chain seq x y z
N MET A 1 -32.88 -4.18 -8.17
CA MET A 1 -33.21 -2.76 -7.90
C MET A 1 -32.52 -2.38 -6.61
N ALA A 2 -31.43 -1.61 -6.67
CA ALA A 2 -30.77 -1.11 -5.46
C ALA A 2 -31.46 0.18 -5.04
N THR A 3 -32.07 0.20 -3.86
CA THR A 3 -32.55 1.42 -3.21
C THR A 3 -31.36 2.34 -2.93
N PRO A 4 -31.41 3.63 -3.32
CA PRO A 4 -30.37 4.58 -2.93
C PRO A 4 -30.44 4.76 -1.40
N GLU A 5 -29.41 4.29 -0.70
CA GLU A 5 -29.18 4.65 0.71
C GLU A 5 -29.27 6.18 0.84
N PRO A 6 -30.07 6.73 1.78
CA PRO A 6 -30.15 8.17 1.96
C PRO A 6 -28.76 8.68 2.37
N THR A 7 -28.12 9.40 1.45
CA THR A 7 -26.84 10.09 1.67
C THR A 7 -27.07 11.15 2.74
N THR A 8 -26.81 10.78 4.00
CA THR A 8 -26.97 11.71 5.11
C THR A 8 -25.76 12.63 5.08
N VAL A 9 -25.92 13.79 4.46
CA VAL A 9 -24.90 14.85 4.48
C VAL A 9 -24.80 15.36 5.91
N LEU A 10 -23.66 15.08 6.55
CA LEU A 10 -23.34 15.42 7.93
C LEU A 10 -22.47 16.68 8.04
N LEU A 11 -21.48 16.82 7.16
CA LEU A 11 -20.58 17.99 7.11
C LEU A 11 -21.08 18.99 6.07
N LYS A 12 -21.49 20.16 6.55
CA LYS A 12 -22.07 21.24 5.73
C LYS A 12 -21.32 22.56 5.87
N ASP A 13 -20.66 22.76 6.99
CA ASP A 13 -20.00 24.00 7.39
C ASP A 13 -19.04 23.76 8.58
N SER A 14 -18.38 24.81 9.04
CA SER A 14 -17.49 24.76 10.21
C SER A 14 -18.20 24.39 11.53
N ALA A 15 -19.51 24.63 11.65
CA ALA A 15 -20.26 24.28 12.86
C ALA A 15 -20.49 22.77 12.98
N SER A 16 -20.67 22.09 11.86
CA SER A 16 -20.80 20.63 11.78
C SER A 16 -19.46 19.87 11.83
N TRP A 17 -18.33 20.58 11.67
CA TRP A 17 -16.99 19.99 11.67
C TRP A 17 -16.64 19.18 12.94
N PRO A 18 -16.78 19.70 14.18
CA PRO A 18 -16.32 18.98 15.36
C PRO A 18 -17.00 17.63 15.54
N PHE A 19 -18.31 17.57 15.30
CA PHE A 19 -19.09 16.35 15.40
C PHE A 19 -18.73 15.35 14.29
N TRP A 20 -18.63 15.83 13.04
CA TRP A 20 -18.25 14.99 11.90
C TRP A 20 -16.86 14.40 12.06
N TYR A 21 -15.88 15.22 12.46
CA TYR A 21 -14.50 14.80 12.65
C TYR A 21 -14.36 13.79 13.80
N ALA A 22 -15.14 13.95 14.88
CA ALA A 22 -15.20 12.97 15.97
C ALA A 22 -15.71 11.60 15.48
N GLN A 23 -16.77 11.58 14.67
CA GLN A 23 -17.28 10.32 14.09
C GLN A 23 -16.26 9.65 13.18
N LEU A 24 -15.62 10.42 12.29
CA LEU A 24 -14.56 9.92 11.43
C LEU A 24 -13.43 9.28 12.25
N LYS A 25 -12.97 9.97 13.29
CA LYS A 25 -11.88 9.50 14.14
C LYS A 25 -12.22 8.19 14.84
N VAL A 26 -13.46 8.05 15.34
CA VAL A 26 -13.94 6.79 15.93
C VAL A 26 -13.94 5.68 14.87
N GLN A 27 -14.56 5.90 13.71
CA GLN A 27 -14.66 4.88 12.66
C GLN A 27 -13.29 4.42 12.13
N ALA A 28 -12.34 5.36 12.03
CA ALA A 28 -10.98 5.06 11.58
C ALA A 28 -10.18 4.29 12.64
N LYS A 29 -10.36 4.61 13.93
CA LYS A 29 -9.75 3.87 15.04
C LYS A 29 -10.30 2.44 15.11
N GLU A 30 -11.61 2.26 14.99
CA GLU A 30 -12.24 0.93 14.96
C GLU A 30 -11.69 0.04 13.83
N ARG A 31 -11.31 0.65 12.70
CA ARG A 31 -10.72 -0.05 11.54
C ARG A 31 -9.20 -0.23 11.64
N GLY A 32 -8.56 0.42 12.62
CA GLY A 32 -7.11 0.42 12.79
C GLY A 32 -6.36 1.14 11.67
N ILE A 33 -6.92 2.22 11.13
CA ILE A 33 -6.32 3.01 10.03
C ILE A 33 -6.15 4.49 10.37
N TRP A 34 -6.42 4.89 11.61
CA TRP A 34 -6.31 6.29 12.03
C TRP A 34 -4.93 6.88 11.73
N ASP A 35 -3.85 6.15 12.00
CA ASP A 35 -2.49 6.64 11.80
C ASP A 35 -2.16 6.94 10.33
N GLU A 36 -2.86 6.27 9.39
CA GLU A 36 -2.71 6.45 7.95
C GLU A 36 -3.49 7.66 7.40
N ILE A 37 -4.45 8.16 8.17
CA ILE A 37 -5.35 9.24 7.73
C ILE A 37 -5.29 10.46 8.64
N ASN A 38 -4.55 10.39 9.76
CA ASN A 38 -4.45 11.46 10.73
C ASN A 38 -3.88 12.72 10.06
N PRO A 39 -4.63 13.85 9.99
CA PRO A 39 -4.16 15.05 9.32
C PRO A 39 -2.91 15.66 9.96
N GLU A 40 -2.70 15.45 11.27
CA GLU A 40 -1.51 15.92 12.01
C GLU A 40 -0.35 14.91 11.99
N GLY A 41 -0.55 13.76 11.34
CA GLY A 41 0.46 12.72 11.23
C GLY A 41 1.52 13.03 10.16
N ALA A 42 2.55 12.18 10.10
CA ALA A 42 3.49 12.16 8.98
C ALA A 42 2.77 11.88 7.66
N ASP A 43 3.34 12.34 6.55
CA ASP A 43 2.73 12.17 5.23
C ASP A 43 2.52 10.69 4.88
N ALA A 44 1.27 10.36 4.59
CA ALA A 44 0.86 9.04 4.19
C ALA A 44 1.28 8.79 2.74
N THR A 45 1.98 7.69 2.50
CA THR A 45 2.28 7.23 1.14
C THR A 45 0.99 6.79 0.44
N PRO A 46 0.76 7.15 -0.83
CA PRO A 46 -0.38 6.66 -1.58
C PRO A 46 -0.47 5.12 -1.61
N ILE A 47 -1.67 4.57 -1.43
CA ILE A 47 -1.85 3.11 -1.31
C ILE A 47 -1.34 2.32 -2.53
N HIS A 48 -1.42 2.90 -3.73
CA HIS A 48 -0.92 2.27 -4.96
C HIS A 48 0.61 2.18 -4.98
N ALA A 49 1.32 3.11 -4.34
CA ALA A 49 2.78 3.09 -4.24
C ALA A 49 3.28 2.06 -3.20
N GLN A 50 2.37 1.49 -2.41
CA GLN A 50 2.67 0.45 -1.42
C GLN A 50 2.37 -0.96 -1.97
N GLU A 51 2.09 -1.11 -3.27
CA GLU A 51 1.74 -2.40 -3.87
C GLU A 51 2.91 -3.40 -3.77
N PRO A 52 2.68 -4.60 -3.20
CA PRO A 52 3.71 -5.62 -3.11
C PRO A 52 4.19 -6.07 -4.50
N THR A 53 5.50 -6.24 -4.67
CA THR A 53 6.08 -6.69 -5.94
C THR A 53 6.05 -8.22 -6.02
N ILE A 54 5.57 -8.76 -7.15
CA ILE A 54 5.58 -10.20 -7.41
C ILE A 54 7.04 -10.68 -7.49
N PRO A 55 7.45 -11.69 -6.68
CA PRO A 55 8.79 -12.25 -6.76
C PRO A 55 9.06 -12.85 -8.13
N THR A 56 10.26 -12.65 -8.65
CA THR A 56 10.77 -13.35 -9.83
C THR A 56 11.59 -14.55 -9.42
N LYS A 57 11.43 -15.67 -10.13
CA LYS A 57 12.25 -16.86 -9.94
C LYS A 57 13.68 -16.56 -10.38
N GLY A 58 14.66 -16.91 -9.54
CA GLY A 58 16.07 -16.76 -9.88
C GLY A 58 16.47 -17.69 -11.03
N THR A 59 17.51 -17.33 -11.77
CA THR A 59 18.12 -18.21 -12.77
C THR A 59 19.18 -19.07 -12.09
N PRO A 60 19.16 -20.41 -12.26
CA PRO A 60 20.24 -21.24 -11.76
C PRO A 60 21.57 -20.93 -12.47
N PRO A 61 22.73 -21.14 -11.82
CA PRO A 61 24.03 -20.85 -12.41
C PRO A 61 24.29 -21.72 -13.65
N SER A 62 24.69 -21.10 -14.77
CA SER A 62 25.04 -21.84 -15.98
C SER A 62 26.38 -22.57 -15.80
N ARG A 63 26.36 -23.91 -15.78
CA ARG A 63 27.58 -24.72 -15.75
C ARG A 63 27.78 -25.38 -17.12
N ALA A 64 28.66 -24.79 -17.93
CA ALA A 64 29.09 -25.43 -19.18
C ALA A 64 29.95 -26.66 -18.85
N PRO A 65 29.65 -27.85 -19.40
CA PRO A 65 30.54 -29.01 -19.25
C PRO A 65 31.80 -28.80 -20.12
N SER A 66 32.98 -28.87 -19.51
CA SER A 66 34.27 -28.92 -20.22
C SER A 66 34.51 -30.34 -20.74
N ASN A 67 34.58 -30.51 -22.07
CA ASN A 67 34.66 -31.84 -22.72
C ASN A 67 36.06 -32.26 -23.18
N ASP A 68 37.11 -31.47 -22.92
CA ASP A 68 38.46 -31.80 -23.39
C ASP A 68 39.24 -32.52 -22.30
N LEU A 69 39.50 -33.85 -22.42
CA LEU A 69 40.60 -34.63 -21.81
C LEU A 69 40.52 -36.15 -22.19
N PRO A 70 41.64 -36.92 -22.14
CA PRO A 70 41.80 -38.25 -22.76
C PRO A 70 41.07 -39.43 -22.07
N ALA A 71 40.93 -40.53 -22.83
CA ALA A 71 40.01 -41.66 -22.61
C ALA A 71 40.33 -42.58 -21.41
N ASP A 72 41.52 -42.48 -20.83
CA ASP A 72 42.01 -43.24 -19.68
C ASP A 72 41.47 -42.73 -18.33
N ALA A 73 40.82 -41.56 -18.30
CA ALA A 73 40.19 -40.99 -17.10
C ALA A 73 38.68 -41.32 -16.94
N ALA A 74 38.10 -42.18 -17.79
CA ALA A 74 36.65 -42.33 -17.95
C ALA A 74 35.87 -42.62 -16.65
N ALA A 75 36.36 -43.48 -15.75
CA ALA A 75 35.67 -43.79 -14.48
C ALA A 75 35.66 -42.60 -13.50
N ALA A 76 36.78 -41.88 -13.39
CA ALA A 76 36.87 -40.65 -12.61
C ALA A 76 36.00 -39.53 -13.22
N GLN A 77 35.90 -39.48 -14.55
CA GLN A 77 35.06 -38.54 -15.30
C GLN A 77 33.56 -38.80 -15.08
N ILE A 78 33.13 -40.07 -15.07
CA ILE A 78 31.74 -40.45 -14.75
C ILE A 78 31.39 -40.06 -13.31
N SER A 79 32.26 -40.35 -12.35
CA SER A 79 32.06 -39.99 -10.94
C SER A 79 32.01 -38.46 -10.74
N ASN A 80 32.93 -37.72 -11.36
CA ASN A 80 32.97 -36.25 -11.32
C ASN A 80 31.74 -35.62 -12.00
N ASN A 81 31.28 -36.17 -13.12
CA ASN A 81 30.07 -35.72 -13.80
C ASN A 81 28.80 -36.02 -12.99
N ALA A 82 28.72 -37.18 -12.32
CA ALA A 82 27.62 -37.49 -11.42
C ALA A 82 27.56 -36.54 -10.22
N ALA A 83 28.71 -36.27 -9.59
CA ALA A 83 28.82 -35.31 -8.49
C ALA A 83 28.46 -33.88 -8.95
N ALA A 84 28.93 -33.46 -10.12
CA ALA A 84 28.60 -32.15 -10.69
C ALA A 84 27.10 -31.99 -11.01
N ARG A 85 26.46 -33.06 -11.52
CA ARG A 85 25.00 -33.09 -11.75
C ARG A 85 24.20 -33.01 -10.47
N GLU A 86 24.62 -33.70 -9.41
CA GLU A 86 23.93 -33.66 -8.12
C GLU A 86 24.09 -32.30 -7.42
N ILE A 87 25.24 -31.63 -7.58
CA ILE A 87 25.42 -30.25 -7.10
C ILE A 87 24.47 -29.30 -7.85
N TYR A 88 24.43 -29.38 -9.18
CA TYR A 88 23.55 -28.53 -9.99
C TYR A 88 22.06 -28.79 -9.69
N ALA A 89 21.66 -30.06 -9.51
CA ALA A 89 20.30 -30.42 -9.11
C ALA A 89 19.94 -29.84 -7.73
N ARG A 90 20.88 -29.85 -6.77
CA ARG A 90 20.69 -29.20 -5.46
C ARG A 90 20.55 -27.69 -5.58
N GLU A 91 21.35 -27.03 -6.42
CA GLU A 91 21.25 -25.58 -6.67
C GLU A 91 19.90 -25.20 -7.28
N ILE A 92 19.38 -25.97 -8.25
CA ILE A 92 18.03 -25.76 -8.80
C ILE A 92 16.98 -25.90 -7.70
N ARG A 93 17.04 -26.98 -6.91
CA ARG A 93 16.08 -27.19 -5.80
C ARG A 93 16.13 -26.06 -4.77
N ALA A 94 17.32 -25.52 -4.49
CA ALA A 94 17.48 -24.39 -3.58
C ALA A 94 16.84 -23.11 -4.13
N VAL A 95 17.03 -22.82 -5.43
CA VAL A 95 16.37 -21.68 -6.10
C VAL A 95 14.85 -21.85 -6.11
N ASP A 96 14.35 -23.06 -6.34
CA ASP A 96 12.92 -23.38 -6.30
C ASP A 96 12.34 -23.15 -4.90
N GLN A 97 13.03 -23.64 -3.86
CA GLN A 97 12.58 -23.49 -2.48
C GLN A 97 12.54 -22.01 -2.05
N GLN A 98 13.60 -21.25 -2.32
CA GLN A 98 13.63 -19.81 -2.05
C GLN A 98 12.54 -19.05 -2.81
N TYR A 99 12.21 -19.47 -4.03
CA TYR A 99 11.12 -18.88 -4.78
C TYR A 99 9.76 -19.18 -4.15
N ILE A 100 9.52 -20.41 -3.69
CA ILE A 100 8.28 -20.80 -2.99
C ILE A 100 8.10 -19.98 -1.70
N GLU A 101 9.16 -19.81 -0.92
CA GLU A 101 9.15 -19.01 0.32
C GLU A 101 8.81 -17.53 0.02
N ARG A 102 9.48 -16.91 -0.96
CA ARG A 102 9.17 -15.53 -1.37
C ARG A 102 7.72 -15.38 -1.88
N ILE A 103 7.18 -16.40 -2.55
CA ILE A 103 5.78 -16.39 -2.99
C ILE A 103 4.82 -16.45 -1.79
N GLN A 104 5.15 -17.19 -0.73
CA GLN A 104 4.36 -17.23 0.50
C GLN A 104 4.34 -15.86 1.18
N GLU A 105 5.50 -15.23 1.33
CA GLU A 105 5.64 -13.87 1.88
C GLU A 105 4.87 -12.84 1.05
N TYR A 106 5.00 -12.91 -0.28
CA TYR A 106 4.25 -12.05 -1.20
C TYR A 106 2.74 -12.20 -1.00
N LYS A 107 2.21 -13.42 -0.86
CA LYS A 107 0.78 -13.66 -0.62
C LYS A 107 0.30 -12.98 0.66
N LEU A 108 1.07 -13.07 1.74
CA LEU A 108 0.74 -12.42 3.00
C LEU A 108 0.77 -10.89 2.86
N SER A 109 1.82 -10.35 2.23
CA SER A 109 1.95 -8.91 1.99
C SER A 109 0.82 -8.38 1.10
N SER A 110 0.45 -9.13 0.06
CA SER A 110 -0.64 -8.79 -0.86
C SER A 110 -2.00 -8.80 -0.16
N ALA A 111 -2.25 -9.80 0.68
CA ALA A 111 -3.48 -9.84 1.50
C ALA A 111 -3.56 -8.64 2.46
N ASN A 112 -2.46 -8.31 3.14
CA ASN A 112 -2.39 -7.15 4.05
C ASN A 112 -2.60 -5.83 3.30
N HIS A 113 -1.95 -5.66 2.15
CA HIS A 113 -2.12 -4.49 1.28
C HIS A 113 -3.57 -4.34 0.83
N SER A 114 -4.18 -5.41 0.32
CA SER A 114 -5.59 -5.42 -0.11
C SER A 114 -6.54 -5.07 1.03
N ALA A 115 -6.34 -5.64 2.23
CA ALA A 115 -7.12 -5.33 3.41
C ALA A 115 -6.99 -3.85 3.81
N LYS A 116 -5.77 -3.28 3.78
CA LYS A 116 -5.52 -1.86 4.06
C LYS A 116 -6.20 -0.97 3.01
N ALA A 117 -6.08 -1.30 1.73
CA ALA A 117 -6.72 -0.59 0.64
C ALA A 117 -8.25 -0.56 0.78
N ALA A 118 -8.87 -1.69 1.13
CA ALA A 118 -10.31 -1.77 1.37
C ALA A 118 -10.76 -0.87 2.53
N LYS A 119 -10.01 -0.83 3.64
CA LYS A 119 -10.33 0.04 4.79
C LYS A 119 -10.22 1.53 4.41
N LEU A 120 -9.18 1.92 3.68
CA LEU A 120 -9.01 3.28 3.19
C LEU A 120 -10.13 3.67 2.22
N GLN A 121 -10.49 2.76 1.31
CA GLN A 121 -11.59 2.97 0.37
C GLN A 121 -12.93 3.16 1.10
N ASN A 122 -13.21 2.35 2.12
CA ASN A 122 -14.43 2.49 2.92
C ASN A 122 -14.54 3.87 3.59
N ILE A 123 -13.44 4.35 4.17
CA ILE A 123 -13.41 5.68 4.80
C ILE A 123 -13.50 6.78 3.75
N SER A 124 -12.82 6.64 2.61
CA SER A 124 -12.94 7.61 1.51
C SER A 124 -14.38 7.70 0.99
N THR A 125 -15.06 6.57 0.82
CA THR A 125 -16.48 6.51 0.44
C THR A 125 -17.36 7.19 1.50
N TRP A 126 -17.12 6.91 2.78
CA TRP A 126 -17.86 7.53 3.88
C TRP A 126 -17.66 9.05 3.93
N ILE A 127 -16.44 9.55 3.73
CA ILE A 127 -16.18 10.99 3.62
C ILE A 127 -16.95 11.56 2.43
N ASN A 128 -16.86 10.93 1.26
CA ASN A 128 -17.54 11.41 0.05
C ASN A 128 -19.07 11.39 0.16
N SER A 129 -19.65 10.53 0.99
CA SER A 129 -21.12 10.47 1.20
C SER A 129 -21.61 11.41 2.30
N THR A 130 -20.76 11.77 3.26
CA THR A 130 -21.16 12.57 4.42
C THR A 130 -20.78 14.05 4.30
N VAL A 131 -19.92 14.43 3.36
CA VAL A 131 -19.55 15.82 3.10
C VAL A 131 -20.42 16.43 2.01
N SER A 132 -20.87 17.66 2.20
CA SER A 132 -21.66 18.39 1.21
C SER A 132 -20.87 18.56 -0.10
N LYS A 133 -21.58 18.61 -1.24
CA LYS A 133 -20.94 18.81 -2.55
C LYS A 133 -20.26 20.17 -2.67
N GLU A 134 -20.79 21.18 -1.98
CA GLU A 134 -20.28 22.55 -1.97
C GLU A 134 -18.89 22.60 -1.32
N ILE A 135 -18.69 21.87 -0.22
CA ILE A 135 -17.38 21.70 0.41
C ILE A 135 -16.50 20.78 -0.42
N MET A 136 -17.02 19.63 -0.85
CA MET A 136 -16.19 18.60 -1.49
C MET A 136 -15.64 19.04 -2.86
N GLY A 137 -16.36 19.88 -3.61
CA GLY A 137 -15.98 20.32 -4.95
C GLY A 137 -14.58 20.96 -5.01
N PRO A 138 -14.34 22.06 -4.28
CA PRO A 138 -13.02 22.71 -4.20
C PRO A 138 -11.92 21.76 -3.73
N ILE A 139 -12.20 20.91 -2.74
CA ILE A 139 -11.24 19.95 -2.19
C ILE A 139 -10.80 18.95 -3.25
N MET A 140 -11.72 18.44 -4.07
CA MET A 140 -11.39 17.51 -5.15
C MET A 140 -10.54 18.16 -6.25
N ILE A 141 -10.74 19.45 -6.53
CA ILE A 141 -9.90 20.21 -7.46
C ILE A 141 -8.47 20.29 -6.90
N LEU A 142 -8.30 20.63 -5.62
CA LEU A 142 -6.99 20.68 -4.98
C LEU A 142 -6.30 19.30 -4.91
N LEU A 143 -7.06 18.24 -4.68
CA LEU A 143 -6.54 16.87 -4.72
C LEU A 143 -6.10 16.44 -6.11
N SER A 144 -6.63 17.02 -7.19
CA SER A 144 -6.20 16.68 -8.55
C SER A 144 -4.80 17.18 -8.89
N VAL A 145 -4.32 18.22 -8.18
CA VAL A 145 -2.98 18.81 -8.34
C VAL A 145 -2.03 18.46 -7.20
N SER A 146 -2.47 17.65 -6.24
CA SER A 146 -1.69 17.19 -5.10
C SER A 146 -1.82 15.68 -4.91
N GLN A 147 -1.27 15.11 -3.83
CA GLN A 147 -1.38 13.66 -3.61
C GLN A 147 -2.83 13.27 -3.24
N PRO A 148 -3.45 12.31 -3.94
CA PRO A 148 -4.85 11.92 -3.72
C PRO A 148 -4.97 10.91 -2.57
N THR A 149 -4.48 11.27 -1.38
CA THR A 149 -4.59 10.43 -0.18
C THR A 149 -5.80 10.85 0.66
N VAL A 150 -6.34 9.91 1.44
CA VAL A 150 -7.40 10.21 2.40
C VAL A 150 -6.93 11.23 3.44
N GLN A 151 -5.66 11.14 3.86
CA GLN A 151 -5.05 12.10 4.76
C GLN A 151 -5.02 13.52 4.17
N ASN A 152 -4.58 13.68 2.92
CA ASN A 152 -4.51 14.99 2.29
C ASN A 152 -5.91 15.60 2.12
N LYS A 153 -6.90 14.77 1.77
CA LYS A 153 -8.31 15.19 1.76
C LYS A 153 -8.75 15.73 3.12
N LEU A 154 -8.37 15.05 4.20
CA LEU A 154 -8.73 15.46 5.57
C LEU A 154 -8.00 16.72 6.02
N ARG A 155 -6.74 16.93 5.62
CA ARG A 155 -6.01 18.17 5.88
C ARG A 155 -6.71 19.35 5.21
N LEU A 156 -7.02 19.23 3.92
CA LEU A 156 -7.72 20.29 3.18
C LEU A 156 -9.11 20.60 3.78
N LEU A 157 -9.86 19.58 4.17
CA LEU A 157 -11.14 19.77 4.86
C LEU A 157 -10.97 20.43 6.23
N LYS A 158 -9.91 20.07 6.97
CA LYS A 158 -9.60 20.67 8.27
C LYS A 158 -9.21 22.14 8.10
N ASP A 159 -8.36 22.46 7.15
CA ASP A 159 -7.87 23.82 6.91
C ASP A 159 -9.01 24.78 6.55
N ASP A 160 -10.03 24.28 5.84
CA ASP A 160 -11.20 25.07 5.44
C ASP A 160 -12.27 25.20 6.54
N LEU A 161 -12.48 24.15 7.34
CA LEU A 161 -13.66 24.02 8.20
C LEU A 161 -13.38 23.97 9.70
N ALA A 162 -12.15 23.64 10.12
CA ALA A 162 -11.85 23.62 11.54
C ALA A 162 -12.05 25.02 12.12
N PRO A 163 -12.71 25.14 13.28
CA PRO A 163 -12.74 26.40 14.00
C PRO A 163 -11.31 26.90 14.15
N ILE A 164 -11.05 28.14 13.73
CA ILE A 164 -9.74 28.76 13.92
C ILE A 164 -9.50 28.78 15.43
N ASP A 165 -8.53 27.99 15.90
CA ASP A 165 -8.01 28.17 17.24
C ASP A 165 -7.59 29.64 17.31
N SER A 166 -8.20 30.41 18.21
CA SER A 166 -7.99 31.86 18.37
C SER A 166 -6.56 32.24 18.77
N ASN A 167 -5.60 31.31 18.65
CA ASN A 167 -4.17 31.47 18.92
C ASN A 167 -3.27 31.39 17.67
N GLY A 168 -3.83 31.37 16.45
CA GLY A 168 -3.06 31.26 15.20
C GLY A 168 -2.88 32.55 14.40
N TYR A 169 -2.74 33.72 15.02
CA TYR A 169 -2.38 34.92 14.27
C TYR A 169 -0.88 34.95 13.96
N GLY A 170 -0.55 34.75 12.68
CA GLY A 170 0.61 35.35 12.03
C GLY A 170 1.79 34.43 11.77
N SER A 171 1.90 33.94 10.53
CA SER A 171 3.20 33.82 9.83
C SER A 171 3.03 33.21 8.43
N TYR A 172 2.35 33.88 7.50
CA TYR A 172 2.54 33.62 6.06
C TYR A 172 2.47 34.92 5.26
N LEU A 173 3.31 35.88 5.63
CA LEU A 173 3.80 36.92 4.72
C LEU A 173 5.24 37.24 5.13
N SER A 174 6.20 36.53 4.54
CA SER A 174 7.61 36.94 4.35
C SER A 174 8.20 36.05 3.28
#